data_AF-W9GPZ4-F1
#
_entry.id   AF-W9GPZ4-F1
#
_cell.length_a   1.000
_cell.length_b   1.000
_cell.length_c   1.000
_cell.angle_alpha   90.00
_cell.angle_beta   90.00
_cell.angle_gamma   90.00
#
_symmetry.space_group_name_H-M   'P 1'
#
loop_
_entity.id
_entity.type
_entity.pdbx_description
1 polymer ?
#
loop_
_entity_poly.entity_id
_entity_poly.type
_entity_poly.pdbx_seq_one_letter_code
_entity_poly.pdbx_strand_id
1 'polypeptide(L)'
;MVEEMRAAHGITVSHQAVRQWALKFGRSTANQLRRRAPRRGDKWHLDEVVLTIAGKRHYLWRAVDRDGFLLDALVQSRRGAKAAKHIVMKLLKGSRYAAD
;
A
#
# COMPACT_ATOMS: atom_id res chain seq x y z
N MET A 1 3.93 -1.08 16.03
CA MET A 1 4.87 -0.73 14.92
C MET A 1 6.05 -1.71 14.93
N VAL A 2 6.81 -1.87 13.84
CA VAL A 2 7.93 -2.85 13.72
C VAL A 2 8.95 -2.74 14.86
N GLU A 3 9.19 -1.53 15.37
CA GLU A 3 10.09 -1.28 16.50
C GLU A 3 9.56 -1.88 17.81
N GLU A 4 8.25 -1.79 18.07
CA GLU A 4 7.61 -2.39 19.26
C GLU A 4 7.65 -3.93 19.22
N MET A 5 7.42 -4.54 18.05
CA MET A 5 7.54 -6.00 17.90
C MET A 5 8.97 -6.49 18.13
N ARG A 6 10.00 -5.69 17.79
CA ARG A 6 11.41 -6.05 18.01
C ARG A 6 11.90 -5.75 19.43
N ALA A 7 11.39 -4.69 20.04
CA ALA A 7 11.61 -4.41 21.46
C ALA A 7 11.12 -5.57 22.34
N ALA A 8 9.98 -6.20 21.98
CA ALA A 8 9.49 -7.40 22.63
C ALA A 8 10.44 -8.62 22.52
N HIS A 9 11.36 -8.60 21.54
CA HIS A 9 12.40 -9.63 21.34
C HIS A 9 13.80 -9.16 21.81
N GLY A 10 13.90 -8.04 22.56
CA GLY A 10 15.16 -7.51 23.06
C GLY A 10 16.07 -6.84 22.00
N ILE A 11 15.54 -6.56 20.80
CA ILE A 11 16.31 -5.97 19.70
C ILE A 11 15.95 -4.48 19.58
N THR A 12 16.90 -3.61 19.96
CA THR A 12 16.78 -2.16 19.75
C THR A 12 17.12 -1.80 18.30
N VAL A 13 16.21 -1.15 17.59
CA VAL A 13 16.42 -0.65 16.23
C VAL A 13 16.10 0.83 16.21
N SER A 14 17.00 1.65 15.66
CA SER A 14 16.74 3.08 15.50
C SER A 14 15.81 3.35 14.30
N HIS A 15 15.05 4.44 14.38
CA HIS A 15 14.25 4.92 13.24
C HIS A 15 15.06 5.07 11.95
N GLN A 16 16.32 5.52 12.06
CA GLN A 16 17.21 5.64 10.91
C GLN A 16 17.52 4.27 10.30
N ALA A 17 17.75 3.24 11.12
CA ALA A 17 17.98 1.88 10.62
C ALA A 17 16.74 1.33 9.89
N VAL A 18 15.54 1.51 10.45
CA VAL A 18 14.28 1.14 9.79
C VAL A 18 14.12 1.86 8.44
N ARG A 19 14.40 3.18 8.40
CA ARG A 19 14.35 3.97 7.17
C ARG A 19 15.34 3.45 6.12
N GLN A 20 16.58 3.15 6.50
CA GLN A 20 17.60 2.63 5.59
C GLN A 20 17.21 1.25 5.05
N TRP A 21 16.62 0.38 5.87
CA TRP A 21 16.08 -0.90 5.40
C TRP A 21 14.90 -0.73 4.46
N ALA A 22 13.97 0.18 4.74
CA ALA A 22 12.88 0.49 3.83
C ALA A 22 13.39 0.98 2.46
N LEU A 23 14.45 1.80 2.45
CA LEU A 23 15.10 2.22 1.20
C LEU A 23 15.81 1.07 0.48
N LYS A 24 16.55 0.24 1.21
CA LYS A 24 17.34 -0.86 0.65
C LYS A 24 16.48 -2.03 0.14
N PHE A 25 15.44 -2.40 0.89
CA PHE A 25 14.67 -3.62 0.65
C PHE A 25 13.20 -3.35 0.26
N GLY A 26 12.68 -2.15 0.51
CA GLY A 26 11.23 -1.90 0.36
C GLY A 26 10.70 -2.21 -1.04
N ARG A 27 11.44 -1.85 -2.09
CA ARG A 27 11.01 -2.11 -3.47
C ARG A 27 10.99 -3.60 -3.82
N SER A 28 12.05 -4.34 -3.47
CA SER A 28 12.14 -5.78 -3.77
C SER A 28 11.09 -6.56 -2.97
N THR A 29 10.94 -6.25 -1.68
CA THR A 29 9.91 -6.83 -0.82
C THR A 29 8.51 -6.55 -1.35
N ALA A 30 8.19 -5.30 -1.72
CA ALA A 30 6.89 -4.95 -2.29
C ALA A 30 6.62 -5.67 -3.62
N ASN A 31 7.65 -5.87 -4.46
CA ASN A 31 7.51 -6.64 -5.69
C ASN A 31 7.24 -8.12 -5.42
N GLN A 32 7.94 -8.73 -4.45
CA GLN A 32 7.70 -10.12 -4.07
C GLN A 32 6.30 -10.31 -3.49
N LEU A 33 5.84 -9.40 -2.62
CA LEU A 33 4.48 -9.41 -2.09
C LEU A 33 3.44 -9.32 -3.21
N ARG A 34 3.62 -8.42 -4.18
CA ARG A 34 2.74 -8.31 -5.35
C ARG A 34 2.70 -9.57 -6.21
N ARG A 35 3.82 -10.28 -6.36
CA ARG A 35 3.87 -11.55 -7.10
C ARG A 35 3.16 -12.69 -6.38
N ARG A 36 3.14 -12.67 -5.05
CA ARG A 36 2.45 -13.64 -4.20
C ARG A 36 1.00 -13.26 -3.91
N ALA A 37 0.56 -12.09 -4.35
CA ALA A 37 -0.80 -11.63 -4.12
C ALA A 37 -1.78 -12.66 -4.71
N PRO A 38 -2.82 -13.05 -3.94
CA PRO A 38 -3.82 -13.99 -4.43
C PRO A 38 -4.49 -13.44 -5.70
N ARG A 39 -5.10 -14.35 -6.48
CA ARG A 39 -5.95 -13.94 -7.60
C ARG A 39 -6.97 -12.93 -7.07
N ARG A 40 -7.11 -11.81 -7.79
CA ARG A 40 -7.97 -10.70 -7.38
C ARG A 40 -9.36 -11.24 -7.11
N GLY A 41 -9.80 -11.15 -5.85
CA GLY A 41 -11.14 -11.56 -5.45
C GLY A 41 -12.22 -10.77 -6.17
N ASP A 42 -13.46 -11.25 -6.08
CA ASP A 42 -14.67 -10.65 -6.64
C ASP A 42 -15.09 -9.34 -5.97
N LYS A 43 -14.60 -9.08 -4.75
CA LYS A 43 -14.96 -7.91 -3.93
C LYS A 43 -13.74 -7.06 -3.59
N TRP A 44 -13.82 -5.77 -3.93
CA TRP A 44 -12.80 -4.76 -3.62
C TRP A 44 -13.42 -3.63 -2.78
N HIS A 45 -12.62 -3.10 -1.87
CA HIS A 45 -12.93 -1.93 -1.05
C HIS A 45 -11.99 -0.79 -1.43
N LEU A 46 -12.54 0.41 -1.61
CA LEU A 46 -11.78 1.63 -1.89
C LEU A 46 -12.07 2.64 -0.80
N ASP A 47 -11.03 3.14 -0.14
CA ASP A 47 -11.15 4.14 0.92
C ASP A 47 -10.13 5.28 0.76
N GLU A 48 -10.47 6.41 1.40
CA GLU A 48 -9.67 7.62 1.48
C GLU A 48 -9.16 7.78 2.92
N VAL A 49 -7.86 8.00 3.08
CA VAL A 49 -7.21 8.26 4.36
C VAL A 49 -6.46 9.57 4.29
N VAL A 50 -6.66 10.44 5.28
CA VAL A 50 -5.92 11.69 5.42
C VAL A 50 -4.61 11.41 6.16
N LEU A 51 -3.48 11.80 5.55
CA LEU A 51 -2.14 11.62 6.08
C LEU A 51 -1.45 12.96 6.31
N THR A 52 -0.52 13.01 7.26
CA THR A 52 0.41 14.14 7.41
C THR A 52 1.81 13.67 7.03
N ILE A 53 2.39 14.26 5.98
CA ILE A 53 3.74 13.94 5.51
C ILE A 53 4.56 15.23 5.54
N ALA A 54 5.66 15.22 6.30
CA ALA A 54 6.52 16.41 6.51
C ALA A 54 5.71 17.67 6.91
N GLY A 55 4.76 17.52 7.82
CA GLY A 55 3.90 18.60 8.32
C GLY A 55 2.80 19.06 7.36
N LYS A 56 2.68 18.47 6.16
CA LYS A 56 1.66 18.82 5.16
C LYS A 56 0.58 17.76 5.09
N ARG A 57 -0.65 18.18 4.84
CA ARG A 57 -1.79 17.27 4.64
C ARG A 57 -1.72 16.62 3.25
N HIS A 58 -1.92 15.32 3.21
CA HIS A 58 -1.98 14.49 2.02
C HIS A 58 -3.21 13.57 2.09
N TYR A 59 -3.58 13.03 0.94
CA TYR A 59 -4.71 12.13 0.78
C TYR A 59 -4.21 10.83 0.15
N LEU A 60 -4.34 9.74 0.89
CA LEU A 60 -4.08 8.39 0.42
C LEU A 60 -5.41 7.78 -0.04
N TRP A 61 -5.42 7.31 -1.27
CA TRP A 61 -6.45 6.41 -1.78
C TRP A 61 -5.88 5.02 -1.81
N ARG A 62 -6.56 4.05 -1.21
CA ARG A 62 -6.14 2.64 -1.25
C ARG A 62 -7.28 1.75 -1.66
N ALA A 63 -6.98 0.81 -2.55
CA ALA A 63 -7.86 -0.28 -2.88
C ALA A 63 -7.34 -1.56 -2.25
N VAL A 64 -8.20 -2.24 -1.51
CA VAL A 64 -7.91 -3.53 -0.88
C VAL A 64 -8.94 -4.57 -1.32
N ASP A 65 -8.58 -5.84 -1.29
CA ASP A 65 -9.56 -6.91 -1.44
C ASP A 65 -10.28 -7.22 -0.10
N ARG A 66 -11.15 -8.23 -0.13
CA ARG A 66 -11.91 -8.68 1.04
C ARG A 66 -11.05 -9.20 2.19
N ASP A 67 -9.85 -9.69 1.89
CA ASP A 67 -8.91 -10.27 2.86
C ASP A 67 -7.90 -9.21 3.35
N GLY A 68 -8.02 -7.97 2.86
CA GLY A 68 -7.19 -6.85 3.24
C GLY A 68 -5.88 -6.74 2.45
N PHE A 69 -5.70 -7.51 1.37
CA PHE A 69 -4.54 -7.34 0.50
C PHE A 69 -4.63 -6.03 -0.28
N LEU A 70 -3.54 -5.27 -0.26
CA LEU A 70 -3.44 -4.02 -1.01
C LEU A 70 -3.32 -4.29 -2.51
N LEU A 71 -4.37 -3.93 -3.25
CA LEU A 71 -4.43 -4.03 -4.71
C LEU A 71 -3.73 -2.86 -5.38
N ASP A 72 -3.96 -1.64 -4.89
CA ASP A 72 -3.29 -0.43 -5.36
C ASP A 72 -3.39 0.70 -4.34
N ALA A 73 -2.47 1.66 -4.41
CA ALA A 73 -2.47 2.84 -3.56
C ALA A 73 -1.92 4.07 -4.29
N LEU A 74 -2.49 5.24 -3.99
CA LEU A 74 -2.04 6.52 -4.54
C LEU A 74 -2.08 7.60 -3.46
N VAL A 75 -0.96 8.29 -3.25
CA VAL A 75 -0.87 9.44 -2.35
C VAL A 75 -0.79 10.72 -3.18
N GLN A 76 -1.57 11.74 -2.81
CA GLN A 76 -1.55 13.05 -3.46
C GLN A 76 -1.63 14.18 -2.42
N SER A 77 -1.17 15.37 -2.80
CA SER A 77 -1.25 16.57 -1.95
C SER A 77 -2.65 17.21 -1.93
N ARG A 78 -3.48 16.93 -2.94
CA ARG A 78 -4.84 17.47 -3.06
C ARG A 78 -5.86 16.34 -3.09
N ARG A 79 -7.01 16.57 -2.46
CA ARG A 79 -8.15 15.65 -2.51
C ARG A 79 -8.78 15.67 -3.90
N GLY A 80 -9.10 14.51 -4.47
CA GLY A 80 -9.74 14.49 -5.78
C GLY A 80 -10.27 13.12 -6.19
N ALA A 81 -11.53 13.09 -6.63
CA ALA A 81 -12.19 11.88 -7.13
C ALA A 81 -11.50 11.26 -8.37
N LYS A 82 -10.66 12.03 -9.09
CA LYS A 82 -9.85 11.52 -10.19
C LYS A 82 -8.88 10.40 -9.74
N ALA A 83 -8.38 10.47 -8.51
CA ALA A 83 -7.53 9.45 -7.92
C ALA A 83 -8.27 8.12 -7.74
N ALA A 84 -9.46 8.19 -7.13
CA ALA A 84 -10.36 7.04 -6.97
C ALA A 84 -10.67 6.38 -8.33
N LYS A 85 -11.08 7.19 -9.32
CA LYS A 85 -11.37 6.71 -10.67
C LYS A 85 -10.14 6.06 -11.33
N HIS A 86 -8.95 6.64 -11.15
CA HIS A 86 -7.71 6.09 -11.70
C HIS A 86 -7.43 4.68 -11.15
N ILE A 87 -7.53 4.51 -9.83
CA ILE A 87 -7.32 3.20 -9.18
C ILE A 87 -8.31 2.18 -9.73
N VAL A 88 -9.61 2.49 -9.73
CA VAL A 88 -10.65 1.57 -10.23
C VAL A 88 -10.39 1.18 -11.69
N MET A 89 -10.11 2.14 -12.57
CA MET A 89 -9.85 1.87 -13.99
C MET A 89 -8.60 1.03 -14.21
N LYS A 90 -7.54 1.25 -13.42
CA LYS A 90 -6.31 0.45 -13.47
C LYS A 90 -6.55 -0.99 -13.03
N LEU A 91 -7.38 -1.18 -11.98
CA LEU A 91 -7.74 -2.52 -11.52
C LEU A 91 -8.59 -3.27 -12.55
N LEU A 92 -9.60 -2.62 -13.14
CA LEU A 92 -10.46 -3.21 -14.18
C LEU A 92 -9.69 -3.59 -15.45
N LYS A 93 -8.70 -2.77 -15.86
CA LYS A 93 -7.83 -3.12 -17.01
C LYS A 93 -6.96 -4.34 -16.72
N GLY A 94 -6.47 -4.47 -15.49
CA GLY A 94 -5.63 -5.60 -15.08
C GLY A 94 -6.40 -6.90 -14.81
N SER A 95 -7.71 -6.85 -14.55
CA SER A 95 -8.53 -8.05 -14.35
C SER A 95 -8.92 -8.76 -15.65
N ARG A 96 -8.87 -8.06 -16.79
CA ARG A 96 -9.20 -8.65 -18.11
C ARG A 96 -8.16 -9.65 -18.63
N TYR A 97 -6.98 -9.73 -18.02
CA TYR A 97 -5.93 -10.71 -18.37
C TYR A 97 -5.97 -12.00 -17.54
N ALA A 98 -7.00 -12.19 -16.71
CA ALA A 98 -7.17 -13.39 -15.88
C ALA A 98 -8.37 -14.27 -16.29
N ALA A 99 -9.01 -13.94 -17.41
CA ALA A 99 -10.12 -14.69 -17.99
C ALA A 99 -9.72 -15.12 -19.41
N ASP A 100 -8.76 -16.03 -19.48
CA ASP A 100 -8.50 -16.96 -20.60
C ASP A 100 -7.86 -18.22 -19.99
#